data_AF-A0A379WSY1-F1
#
_entry.id   AF-A0A379WSY1-F1
#
_cell.length_a   1.000
_cell.length_b   1.000
_cell.length_c   1.000
_cell.angle_alpha   90.00
_cell.angle_beta   90.00
_cell.angle_gamma   90.00
#
_symmetry.space_group_name_H-M   'P 1'
#
loop_
_entity.id
_entity.type
_entity.pdbx_description
1 polymer ?
#
loop_
_entity_poly.entity_id
_entity_poly.type
_entity_poly.pdbx_seq_one_letter_code
_entity_poly.pdbx_strand_id
1 'polypeptide(L)'
;MAQKGKKTVVIDFDIGLRNLDLIMGCERRVVYDFVNVIQGDATLNQALIKDKRTENLFILPASQTRDKDALTREGVAKVLDSLKADGL
;
A
#
# COMPACT_ATOMS: atom_id res chain seq x y z
N MET A 1 3.73 -13.36 9.18
CA MET A 1 4.38 -13.64 7.87
C MET A 1 5.76 -12.99 7.83
N ALA A 2 5.86 -11.67 7.91
CA ALA A 2 7.15 -10.94 7.94
C ALA A 2 8.12 -11.39 9.04
N GLN A 3 7.65 -11.56 10.28
CA GLN A 3 8.46 -12.09 11.39
C GLN A 3 8.97 -13.53 11.15
N LYS A 4 8.37 -14.28 10.21
CA LYS A 4 8.79 -15.61 9.79
C LYS A 4 9.73 -15.57 8.57
N GLY A 5 10.32 -14.41 8.28
CA GLY A 5 11.28 -14.21 7.19
C GLY A 5 10.67 -14.00 5.79
N LYS A 6 9.34 -13.94 5.66
CA LYS A 6 8.69 -13.74 4.35
C LYS A 6 8.58 -12.26 4.01
N LYS A 7 9.03 -11.83 2.83
CA LYS A 7 8.70 -10.50 2.29
C LYS A 7 7.16 -10.37 2.24
N THR A 8 6.61 -9.33 2.86
CA THR A 8 5.17 -9.20 3.07
C THR A 8 4.77 -7.74 2.90
N VAL A 9 3.74 -7.48 2.09
CA VAL A 9 3.02 -6.19 2.07
C VAL A 9 1.68 -6.33 2.78
N VAL A 10 1.26 -5.28 3.49
CA VAL A 10 -0.12 -5.13 3.98
C VAL A 10 -0.77 -3.98 3.23
N ILE A 11 -1.95 -4.25 2.69
CA ILE A 11 -2.76 -3.30 1.93
C ILE A 11 -4.09 -3.19 2.65
N ASP A 12 -4.50 -1.96 2.97
CA ASP A 12 -5.84 -1.67 3.47
C ASP A 12 -6.73 -1.27 2.29
N PHE A 13 -7.92 -1.86 2.20
CA PHE A 13 -8.92 -1.52 1.19
C PHE A 13 -10.07 -0.68 1.77
N ASP A 14 -10.00 -0.28 3.04
CA ASP A 14 -10.95 0.65 3.65
C ASP A 14 -10.68 2.10 3.19
N ILE A 15 -11.12 2.38 1.96
CA ILE A 15 -11.10 3.72 1.37
C ILE A 15 -11.84 4.71 2.27
N GLY A 16 -11.19 5.82 2.60
CA GLY A 16 -11.75 6.92 3.38
C GLY A 16 -11.46 6.86 4.89
N LEU A 17 -10.74 5.85 5.38
CA LEU A 17 -10.29 5.76 6.77
C LEU A 17 -8.76 5.53 6.83
N ARG A 18 -8.05 6.30 7.67
CA ARG A 18 -6.59 6.21 7.86
C ARG A 18 -6.20 5.23 8.97
N ASN A 19 -6.72 4.00 8.93
CA ASN A 19 -6.57 3.12 10.07
C ASN A 19 -5.23 2.35 10.06
N LEU A 20 -4.86 1.77 8.92
CA LEU A 20 -3.64 0.95 8.85
C LEU A 20 -2.37 1.76 9.11
N ASP A 21 -2.21 2.92 8.51
CA ASP A 21 -1.00 3.74 8.66
C ASP A 21 -0.83 4.28 10.09
N LEU A 22 -1.93 4.59 10.78
CA LEU A 22 -1.93 4.93 12.22
C LEU A 22 -1.51 3.74 13.09
N ILE A 23 -2.11 2.56 12.90
CA ILE A 23 -1.78 1.36 13.67
C ILE A 23 -0.31 0.96 13.45
N MET A 24 0.17 1.10 12.22
CA MET A 24 1.54 0.78 11.84
C MET A 24 2.53 1.89 12.25
N GLY A 25 2.08 3.05 12.72
CA GLY A 25 2.91 4.18 13.13
C GLY A 25 3.73 4.75 11.96
N CYS A 26 3.13 4.79 10.77
CA CYS A 26 3.77 5.25 9.55
C CYS A 26 3.03 6.41 8.87
N GLU A 27 2.03 7.00 9.51
CA GLU A 27 1.14 8.04 8.99
C GLU A 27 1.88 9.29 8.50
N ARG A 28 3.01 9.64 9.13
CA ARG A 28 3.85 10.79 8.74
C ARG A 28 4.76 10.51 7.54
N ARG A 29 4.81 9.26 7.08
CA ARG A 29 5.64 8.81 5.96
C ARG A 29 4.82 8.50 4.71
N VAL A 30 3.50 8.63 4.80
CA VAL A 30 2.58 8.48 3.66
C VAL A 30 2.75 9.70 2.76
N VAL A 31 3.32 9.48 1.57
CA VAL A 31 3.48 10.50 0.52
C VAL A 31 2.48 10.24 -0.60
N TYR A 32 2.37 8.99 -1.03
CA TYR A 32 1.43 8.51 -2.04
C TYR A 32 0.64 7.32 -1.51
N ASP A 33 -0.58 7.15 -2.01
CA ASP A 33 -1.48 6.07 -1.64
C ASP A 33 -1.76 5.10 -2.79
N PHE A 34 -2.55 4.07 -2.49
CA PHE A 34 -2.95 3.04 -3.44
C PHE A 34 -3.65 3.61 -4.70
N VAL A 35 -4.45 4.66 -4.55
CA VAL A 35 -5.16 5.30 -5.67
C VAL A 35 -4.20 6.07 -6.56
N ASN A 36 -3.21 6.76 -5.99
CA ASN A 36 -2.18 7.42 -6.79
C ASN A 36 -1.42 6.43 -7.69
N VAL A 37 -1.18 5.20 -7.23
CA VAL A 37 -0.54 4.17 -8.04
C VAL A 37 -1.46 3.68 -9.16
N ILE A 38 -2.76 3.50 -8.87
CA ILE A 38 -3.74 3.10 -9.89
C ILE A 38 -3.89 4.15 -10.99
N GLN A 39 -3.94 5.43 -10.60
CA GLN A 39 -4.12 6.56 -11.51
C GLN A 39 -2.85 6.93 -12.27
N GLY A 40 -1.68 6.42 -11.83
CA GLY A 40 -0.39 6.67 -12.47
C GLY A 40 0.31 7.94 -11.99
N ASP A 41 -0.20 8.58 -10.93
CA ASP A 41 0.42 9.75 -10.29
C ASP A 41 1.70 9.40 -9.52
N ALA A 42 1.85 8.12 -9.14
CA ALA A 42 2.99 7.60 -8.41
C ALA A 42 3.35 6.17 -8.81
N THR A 43 4.62 5.83 -8.67
CA THR A 43 5.08 4.44 -8.78
C THR A 43 4.79 3.65 -7.50
N LEU A 44 4.70 2.33 -7.62
CA LEU A 44 4.54 1.44 -6.47
C LEU A 44 5.65 1.63 -5.42
N ASN A 45 6.89 1.81 -5.85
CA ASN A 45 8.03 2.06 -4.96
C ASN A 45 7.90 3.37 -4.17
N GLN A 46 7.29 4.40 -4.74
CA GLN A 46 7.06 5.68 -4.04
C GLN A 46 5.92 5.59 -3.01
N ALA A 47 4.94 4.71 -3.24
CA ALA A 47 3.81 4.51 -2.33
C ALA A 47 4.09 3.48 -1.22
N LEU A 48 5.00 2.53 -1.46
CA LEU A 48 5.36 1.53 -0.45
C LEU A 48 6.17 2.13 0.70
N ILE A 49 5.72 1.84 1.91
CA ILE A 49 6.38 2.27 3.14
C ILE A 49 6.99 1.05 3.82
N LYS A 50 8.31 1.00 3.94
CA LYS A 50 9.00 -0.03 4.72
C LYS A 50 8.73 0.17 6.22
N ASP A 51 8.31 -0.87 6.93
CA ASP A 51 8.18 -0.81 8.39
C ASP A 51 9.58 -0.66 9.02
N LYS A 52 9.66 0.14 10.09
CA LYS A 52 10.94 0.39 10.79
C LYS A 52 11.29 -0.73 11.77
N ARG A 53 10.28 -1.48 12.21
CA ARG A 53 10.40 -2.49 13.27
C ARG A 53 10.60 -3.90 12.71
N THR A 54 10.05 -4.14 11.52
CA THR A 54 10.03 -5.45 10.86
C THR A 54 10.63 -5.35 9.47
N GLU A 55 11.82 -5.90 9.28
CA GLU A 55 12.63 -5.73 8.05
C GLU A 55 11.90 -6.09 6.75
N ASN A 56 11.10 -7.15 6.78
CA ASN A 56 10.43 -7.71 5.61
C ASN A 56 8.98 -7.23 5.44
N LEU A 57 8.56 -6.21 6.19
CA LEU A 57 7.18 -5.72 6.18
C LEU A 57 7.08 -4.37 5.47
N PHE A 58 6.12 -4.30 4.56
CA PHE A 58 5.80 -3.11 3.79
C PHE A 58 4.32 -2.77 3.97
N ILE A 59 4.00 -1.48 3.91
CA ILE A 59 2.66 -0.95 4.02
C ILE A 59 2.37 -0.20 2.73
N LEU A 60 1.23 -0.50 2.11
CA LEU A 60 0.68 0.30 1.01
C LEU A 60 -0.60 0.99 1.53
N PRO A 61 -0.56 2.30 1.81
CA PRO A 61 -1.67 2.98 2.45
C PRO A 61 -2.88 3.11 1.52
N ALA A 62 -4.08 2.94 2.10
CA ALA A 62 -5.35 3.20 1.41
C ALA A 62 -5.52 4.69 1.12
N SER A 63 -6.32 5.02 0.11
CA SER A 63 -6.66 6.42 -0.14
C SER A 63 -7.62 6.98 0.90
N GLN A 64 -7.39 8.24 1.25
CA GLN A 64 -8.26 9.02 2.14
C GLN A 64 -9.47 9.61 1.41
N THR A 65 -9.41 9.65 0.08
CA THR A 65 -10.53 10.17 -0.72
C THR A 65 -11.70 9.20 -0.63
N ARG A 66 -12.94 9.70 -0.61
CA ARG A 66 -14.14 8.85 -0.55
C ARG A 66 -14.53 8.26 -1.91
N ASP A 67 -13.70 8.51 -2.93
CA ASP A 67 -13.98 8.09 -4.29
C ASP A 67 -13.67 6.59 -4.43
N LYS A 68 -14.69 5.78 -4.16
CA LYS A 68 -14.62 4.32 -4.29
C LYS A 68 -14.44 3.87 -5.74
N ASP A 69 -14.80 4.71 -6.70
CA ASP A 69 -14.69 4.42 -8.12
C ASP A 69 -13.24 4.51 -8.61
N ALA A 70 -12.36 5.12 -7.80
CA ALA A 70 -10.92 5.15 -8.05
C ALA A 70 -10.27 3.75 -7.98
N LEU A 71 -10.88 2.77 -7.29
CA LEU A 71 -10.41 1.39 -7.29
C LEU A 71 -11.05 0.58 -8.43
N THR A 72 -10.49 0.71 -9.63
CA THR A 72 -10.91 -0.13 -10.75
C THR A 72 -10.35 -1.56 -10.60
N ARG A 73 -11.10 -2.56 -11.04
CA ARG A 73 -10.63 -3.97 -11.02
C ARG A 73 -9.30 -4.14 -11.75
N GLU A 74 -9.16 -3.47 -12.89
CA GLU A 74 -7.94 -3.51 -13.70
C GLU A 74 -6.76 -2.84 -12.98
N GLY A 75 -6.99 -1.67 -12.39
CA GLY A 75 -5.96 -0.95 -11.61
C GLY A 75 -5.46 -1.79 -10.43
N VAL A 76 -6.40 -2.35 -9.65
CA VAL A 76 -6.08 -3.24 -8.52
C VAL A 76 -5.27 -4.44 -9.02
N ALA A 77 -5.71 -5.12 -10.09
CA ALA A 77 -5.00 -6.29 -10.63
C ALA A 77 -3.57 -5.93 -11.04
N LYS A 78 -3.37 -4.82 -11.74
CA LYS A 78 -2.05 -4.33 -12.16
C LYS A 78 -1.13 -4.06 -10.97
N VAL A 79 -1.63 -3.44 -9.91
CA VAL A 79 -0.86 -3.20 -8.68
C VAL A 79 -0.47 -4.52 -8.01
N LEU A 80 -1.41 -5.47 -7.89
CA LEU A 80 -1.13 -6.78 -7.29
C LEU A 80 -0.11 -7.59 -8.10
N ASP A 81 -0.17 -7.54 -9.43
CA ASP A 81 0.81 -8.22 -10.27
C ASP A 81 2.19 -7.57 -10.20
N SER A 82 2.24 -6.24 -10.03
CA SER A 82 3.49 -5.51 -9.78
C SER A 82 4.11 -5.89 -8.42
N LEU A 83 3.30 -6.02 -7.37
CA LEU A 83 3.74 -6.49 -6.06
C LEU A 83 4.33 -7.92 -6.13
N LYS A 84 3.66 -8.84 -6.83
CA LYS A 84 4.17 -10.20 -7.04
C LYS A 84 5.50 -10.21 -7.80
N ALA A 85 5.64 -9.37 -8.82
CA ALA A 85 6.88 -9.25 -9.59
C ALA A 85 8.05 -8.77 -8.70
N ASP A 86 7.76 -7.90 -7.72
CA ASP A 86 8.72 -7.44 -6.71
C ASP A 86 8.94 -8.46 -5.56
N GLY A 87 8.28 -9.62 -5.60
CA GLY A 87 8.36 -10.67 -4.61
C GLY A 87 7.64 -10.35 -3.29
N LEU A 88 6.66 -9.43 -3.31
CA LEU A 88 5.81 -9.05 -2.18
C LEU A 88 4.48 -9.81 -2.14
#